data_AF-A0A7C4KP44-F1
#
_entry.id   AF-A0A7C4KP44-F1
#
_cell.length_a   1.000
_cell.length_b   1.000
_cell.length_c   1.000
_cell.angle_alpha   90.00
_cell.angle_beta   90.00
_cell.angle_gamma   90.00
#
_symmetry.space_group_name_H-M   'P 1'
#
loop_
_entity.id
_entity.type
_entity.pdbx_description
1 polymer ?
#
loop_
_entity_poly.entity_id
_entity_poly.type
_entity_poly.pdbx_seq_one_letter_code
_entity_poly.pdbx_strand_id
1 'polypeptide(L)'
;MVNPFHEVNWRPDIQQRRQFAKSWMIGFPCLAVLVWLLGWMARGRWDAHLATALWVAGIGAAAGLFLYLFPQAARPFYFIWYGLACCVGIVVSNVMLAGMFYLIITPFGLIRRLFNTDFLKTFDRQRTTYWHDAGPQPPPHRYFKQF
;
A
#
# COMPACT_ATOMS: atom_id res chain seq x y z
N MET A 1 -11.51 6.43 8.20
CA MET A 1 -10.74 5.18 8.01
C MET A 1 -11.36 4.47 6.83
N VAL A 2 -10.66 4.35 5.70
CA VAL A 2 -11.13 3.54 4.56
C VAL A 2 -11.22 2.10 5.06
N ASN A 3 -12.39 1.48 4.96
CA ASN A 3 -12.58 0.10 5.39
C ASN A 3 -12.27 -0.83 4.21
N PRO A 4 -11.10 -1.49 4.15
CA PRO A 4 -10.70 -2.31 3.00
C PRO A 4 -11.58 -3.55 2.85
N PHE A 5 -12.33 -3.94 3.89
CA PHE A 5 -13.24 -5.08 3.81
C PHE A 5 -14.48 -4.79 2.93
N HIS A 6 -14.82 -3.52 2.67
CA HIS A 6 -15.97 -3.19 1.82
C HIS A 6 -15.67 -3.32 0.32
N GLU A 7 -14.40 -3.25 -0.07
CA GLU A 7 -13.96 -3.39 -1.47
C GLU A 7 -13.82 -4.87 -1.88
N VAL A 8 -13.71 -5.77 -0.91
CA VAL A 8 -13.61 -7.22 -1.17
C VAL A 8 -14.98 -7.76 -1.54
N ASN A 9 -15.07 -8.41 -2.71
CA ASN A 9 -16.30 -9.08 -3.11
C ASN A 9 -16.48 -10.39 -2.33
N TRP A 10 -17.27 -10.35 -1.26
CA TRP A 10 -17.58 -11.51 -0.42
C TRP A 10 -18.55 -12.52 -1.07
N ARG A 11 -19.05 -12.24 -2.28
CA ARG A 11 -19.85 -13.17 -3.08
C ARG A 11 -19.22 -13.31 -4.48
N PRO A 12 -18.05 -13.98 -4.58
CA PRO A 12 -17.37 -14.09 -5.86
C PRO A 12 -18.17 -14.97 -6.81
N ASP A 13 -18.42 -14.44 -8.01
CA ASP A 13 -18.99 -15.16 -9.14
C ASP A 13 -18.01 -16.25 -9.63
N ILE A 14 -18.52 -17.24 -10.36
CA ILE A 14 -17.73 -18.39 -10.85
C ILE A 14 -16.52 -17.92 -11.67
N GLN A 15 -16.66 -16.83 -12.43
CA GLN A 15 -15.55 -16.24 -13.18
C GLN A 15 -14.45 -15.66 -12.28
N GLN A 16 -14.80 -14.99 -11.19
CA GLN A 16 -13.83 -14.40 -10.25
C GLN A 16 -13.04 -15.49 -9.50
N ARG A 17 -13.71 -16.60 -9.15
CA ARG A 17 -13.02 -17.76 -8.55
C ARG A 17 -12.02 -18.39 -9.51
N ARG A 18 -12.35 -18.44 -10.81
CA ARG A 18 -11.42 -18.91 -11.85
C ARG A 18 -10.27 -17.94 -12.10
N GLN A 19 -10.49 -16.62 -12.03
CA GLN A 19 -9.41 -15.64 -12.10
C GLN A 19 -8.44 -15.79 -10.92
N PHE A 20 -8.94 -16.01 -9.70
CA PHE A 20 -8.10 -16.30 -8.54
C PHE A 20 -7.26 -17.58 -8.74
N ALA A 21 -7.87 -18.65 -9.26
CA ALA A 21 -7.14 -19.87 -9.59
C ALA A 21 -6.07 -19.64 -10.68
N LYS A 22 -6.35 -18.82 -11.71
CA LYS A 22 -5.36 -18.42 -12.72
C LYS A 22 -4.18 -17.64 -12.13
N SER A 23 -4.45 -16.71 -11.20
CA SER A 23 -3.39 -15.99 -10.49
C SER A 23 -2.48 -16.93 -9.70
N TRP A 24 -3.03 -17.98 -9.09
CA TRP A 24 -2.25 -19.03 -8.42
C TRP A 24 -1.44 -19.88 -9.41
N MET A 25 -2.07 -20.27 -10.52
CA MET A 25 -1.44 -21.07 -11.57
C MET A 25 -0.26 -20.35 -12.26
N ILE A 26 -0.29 -19.01 -12.33
CA ILE A 26 0.79 -18.20 -12.91
C ILE A 26 1.79 -17.74 -11.82
N GLY A 27 1.27 -17.35 -10.65
CA GLY A 27 2.06 -16.78 -9.57
C GLY A 27 3.08 -17.76 -8.98
N PHE A 28 2.69 -19.01 -8.72
CA PHE A 28 3.60 -20.01 -8.15
C PHE A 28 4.76 -20.39 -9.09
N PRO A 29 4.53 -20.63 -10.39
CA PRO A 29 5.63 -20.84 -11.34
C PRO A 29 6.55 -19.62 -11.48
N CYS A 30 6.00 -18.41 -11.55
CA CYS A 30 6.82 -17.18 -11.58
C CYS A 30 7.67 -17.04 -10.32
N LEU A 31 7.10 -17.31 -9.14
CA LEU A 31 7.83 -17.29 -7.87
C LEU A 31 8.92 -18.37 -7.83
N ALA A 32 8.63 -19.57 -8.33
CA ALA A 32 9.62 -20.66 -8.41
C ALA A 32 10.79 -20.31 -9.34
N VAL A 33 10.51 -19.68 -10.49
CA VAL A 33 11.54 -19.17 -11.41
C VAL A 33 12.36 -18.06 -10.75
N LEU A 34 11.72 -17.13 -10.03
CA LEU A 34 12.41 -16.05 -9.34
C LEU A 34 13.33 -16.58 -8.22
N VAL A 35 12.86 -17.53 -7.42
CA VAL A 35 13.69 -18.20 -6.39
C VAL A 35 14.85 -18.97 -7.02
N TRP A 36 14.62 -19.62 -8.17
CA TRP A 36 15.66 -20.30 -8.93
C TRP A 36 16.71 -19.31 -9.45
N LEU A 37 16.30 -18.17 -10.02
CA LEU A 37 17.20 -17.12 -10.51
C LEU A 37 17.99 -16.44 -9.37
N LEU A 38 17.35 -16.16 -8.23
CA LEU A 38 18.03 -15.61 -7.06
C LEU A 38 19.02 -16.61 -6.44
N GLY A 39 18.66 -17.90 -6.41
CA GLY A 39 19.55 -18.98 -5.98
C GLY A 39 20.76 -19.14 -6.90
N TRP A 40 20.55 -18.98 -8.20
CA TRP A 40 21.61 -18.95 -9.21
C TRP A 40 22.56 -17.76 -9.00
N MET A 41 22.00 -16.55 -8.84
CA MET A 41 22.76 -15.31 -8.69
C MET A 41 23.56 -15.25 -7.37
N ALA A 42 23.04 -15.82 -6.29
CA ALA A 42 23.68 -15.82 -4.98
C ALA A 42 24.79 -16.87 -4.79
N ARG A 43 24.74 -17.99 -5.53
CA ARG A 43 25.65 -19.14 -5.27
C ARG A 43 26.40 -19.68 -6.49
N GLY A 44 26.16 -19.15 -7.70
CA GLY A 44 26.93 -19.48 -8.91
C GLY A 44 26.88 -20.96 -9.33
N ARG A 45 25.99 -21.76 -8.75
CA ARG A 45 25.85 -23.20 -8.97
C ARG A 45 24.48 -23.49 -9.58
N TRP A 46 24.49 -24.04 -10.78
CA TRP A 46 23.28 -24.36 -11.56
C TRP A 46 22.47 -25.51 -10.95
N ASP A 47 23.09 -26.37 -10.13
CA ASP A 47 22.50 -27.64 -9.70
C ASP A 47 21.81 -27.63 -8.34
N ALA A 48 22.05 -26.62 -7.50
CA ALA A 48 21.76 -26.75 -6.07
C ALA A 48 20.26 -26.89 -5.73
N HIS A 49 19.36 -26.39 -6.59
CA HIS A 49 17.93 -26.28 -6.24
C HIS A 49 16.95 -26.49 -7.42
N LEU A 50 17.39 -27.03 -8.55
CA LEU A 50 16.53 -27.29 -9.72
C LEU A 50 15.37 -28.24 -9.37
N ALA A 51 15.68 -29.33 -8.66
CA ALA A 51 14.68 -30.28 -8.20
C ALA A 51 13.68 -29.62 -7.24
N THR A 52 14.14 -28.85 -6.26
CA THR A 52 13.26 -28.15 -5.32
C THR A 52 12.38 -27.09 -6.01
N ALA A 53 12.93 -26.35 -6.97
CA ALA A 53 12.17 -25.37 -7.74
C ALA A 53 11.10 -26.05 -8.62
N LEU A 54 11.44 -27.17 -9.25
CA LEU A 54 10.51 -27.98 -10.05
C LEU A 54 9.43 -28.65 -9.19
N TRP A 55 9.77 -29.13 -7.99
CA TRP A 55 8.79 -29.67 -7.04
C TRP A 55 7.83 -28.57 -6.56
N VAL A 56 8.32 -27.39 -6.22
CA VAL A 56 7.47 -26.24 -5.82
C VAL A 56 6.59 -25.79 -6.98
N ALA A 57 7.14 -25.72 -8.20
CA ALA A 57 6.38 -25.38 -9.41
C ALA A 57 5.32 -26.44 -9.73
N GLY A 58 5.66 -27.73 -9.63
CA GLY A 58 4.76 -28.85 -9.90
C GLY A 58 3.64 -28.95 -8.88
N ILE A 59 3.95 -28.84 -7.58
CA ILE A 59 2.96 -28.83 -6.51
C ILE A 59 2.06 -27.59 -6.62
N GLY A 60 2.63 -26.41 -6.90
CA GLY A 60 1.88 -25.19 -7.10
C GLY A 60 0.94 -25.25 -8.32
N ALA A 61 1.41 -25.82 -9.44
CA ALA A 61 0.60 -26.02 -10.63
C ALA A 61 -0.51 -27.05 -10.41
N ALA A 62 -0.22 -28.18 -9.75
CA ALA A 62 -1.21 -29.19 -9.41
C ALA A 62 -2.27 -28.65 -8.44
N ALA A 63 -1.86 -27.88 -7.42
CA ALA A 63 -2.78 -27.20 -6.52
C ALA A 63 -3.63 -26.15 -7.26
N GLY A 64 -3.04 -25.35 -8.15
CA GLY A 64 -3.75 -24.39 -8.99
C GLY A 64 -4.79 -25.07 -9.91
N LEU A 65 -4.43 -26.20 -10.51
CA LEU A 65 -5.33 -27.00 -11.34
C LEU A 65 -6.47 -27.60 -10.51
N PHE A 66 -6.18 -28.09 -9.30
CA PHE A 66 -7.17 -28.60 -8.37
C PHE A 66 -8.17 -27.52 -7.94
N LEU A 67 -7.69 -26.31 -7.63
CA LEU A 67 -8.55 -25.15 -7.32
C LEU A 67 -9.38 -24.70 -8.53
N TYR A 68 -8.86 -24.87 -9.74
CA TYR A 68 -9.58 -24.58 -10.98
C TYR A 68 -10.72 -25.58 -11.25
N LEU A 69 -10.46 -26.87 -11.02
CA LEU A 69 -11.43 -27.96 -11.16
C LEU A 69 -12.50 -27.95 -10.06
N PHE A 70 -12.15 -27.54 -8.84
CA PHE A 70 -13.05 -27.50 -7.68
C PHE A 70 -13.28 -26.06 -7.18
N PRO A 71 -14.08 -25.24 -7.88
CA PRO A 71 -14.37 -23.85 -7.51
C PRO A 71 -15.18 -23.70 -6.21
N GLN A 72 -15.74 -24.80 -5.68
CA GLN A 72 -16.41 -24.83 -4.39
C GLN A 72 -15.40 -24.79 -3.22
N ALA A 73 -14.27 -25.51 -3.35
CA ALA A 73 -13.19 -25.49 -2.36
C ALA A 73 -12.38 -24.18 -2.38
N ALA A 74 -12.32 -23.51 -3.54
CA ALA A 74 -11.66 -22.21 -3.67
C ALA A 74 -12.36 -21.08 -2.89
N ARG A 75 -13.63 -21.26 -2.50
CA ARG A 75 -14.45 -20.23 -1.85
C ARG A 75 -13.98 -19.87 -0.42
N PRO A 76 -13.84 -20.82 0.53
CA PRO A 76 -13.31 -20.49 1.86
C PRO A 76 -11.88 -19.97 1.81
N PHE A 77 -11.07 -20.52 0.91
CA PHE A 77 -9.68 -20.11 0.73
C PHE A 77 -9.56 -18.65 0.23
N TYR A 78 -10.41 -18.26 -0.73
CA TYR A 78 -10.53 -16.87 -1.19
C TYR A 78 -10.85 -15.92 -0.03
N PHE A 79 -11.80 -16.27 0.85
CA PHE A 79 -12.15 -15.41 1.98
C PHE A 79 -11.01 -15.22 2.98
N ILE A 80 -10.32 -16.31 3.33
CA ILE A 80 -9.18 -16.24 4.26
C ILE A 80 -8.05 -15.41 3.65
N TRP A 81 -7.73 -15.66 2.37
CA TRP A 81 -6.66 -14.98 1.68
C TRP A 81 -6.90 -13.47 1.55
N TYR A 82 -8.09 -13.07 1.10
CA TYR A 82 -8.44 -11.65 0.98
C TYR A 82 -8.62 -10.98 2.34
N GLY A 83 -9.16 -11.68 3.34
CA GLY A 83 -9.23 -11.15 4.71
C GLY A 83 -7.84 -10.85 5.28
N LEU A 84 -6.88 -11.76 5.07
CA LEU A 84 -5.49 -11.55 5.47
C LEU A 84 -4.86 -10.38 4.70
N ALA A 85 -5.09 -10.30 3.38
CA ALA A 85 -4.61 -9.18 2.56
C ALA A 85 -5.16 -7.83 3.05
N CYS A 86 -6.42 -7.75 3.47
CA CYS A 86 -6.98 -6.55 4.08
C CYS A 86 -6.28 -6.18 5.40
N CYS A 87 -6.06 -7.14 6.29
CA CYS A 87 -5.33 -6.90 7.55
C CYS A 87 -3.92 -6.35 7.29
N VAL A 88 -3.20 -6.97 6.35
CA VAL A 88 -1.88 -6.50 5.92
C VAL A 88 -1.97 -5.09 5.32
N GLY A 89 -2.97 -4.83 4.48
CA GLY A 89 -3.21 -3.51 3.89
C GLY A 89 -3.36 -2.41 4.94
N ILE A 90 -4.14 -2.66 6.01
CA ILE A 90 -4.30 -1.72 7.13
C ILE A 90 -2.94 -1.43 7.77
N VAL A 91 -2.15 -2.47 8.08
CA VAL A 91 -0.84 -2.29 8.70
C VAL A 91 0.10 -1.53 7.78
N VAL A 92 0.19 -1.92 6.52
CA VAL A 92 1.09 -1.28 5.53
C VAL A 92 0.72 0.18 5.30
N SER A 93 -0.57 0.51 5.16
CA SER A 93 -1.00 1.90 5.01
C SER A 93 -0.62 2.76 6.22
N ASN A 94 -0.80 2.25 7.44
CA ASN A 94 -0.41 2.96 8.65
C ASN A 94 1.11 3.10 8.78
N VAL A 95 1.86 2.03 8.49
CA VAL A 95 3.32 2.05 8.51
C VAL A 95 3.88 3.01 7.46
N MET A 96 3.29 3.04 6.27
CA MET A 96 3.70 3.95 5.20
C MET A 96 3.39 5.40 5.55
N LEU A 97 2.22 5.68 6.13
CA LEU A 97 1.87 7.01 6.63
C LEU A 97 2.80 7.45 7.76
N ALA A 98 3.07 6.56 8.73
CA ALA A 98 4.03 6.81 9.80
C ALA A 98 5.43 7.04 9.23
N GLY A 99 5.88 6.22 8.29
CA GLY A 99 7.15 6.37 7.60
C GLY A 99 7.26 7.72 6.91
N MET A 100 6.23 8.14 6.16
CA MET A 100 6.20 9.47 5.52
C MET A 100 6.30 10.59 6.56
N PHE A 101 5.56 10.48 7.68
CA PHE A 101 5.57 11.49 8.71
C PHE A 101 6.92 11.57 9.44
N TYR A 102 7.50 10.43 9.83
CA TYR A 102 8.72 10.38 10.63
C TYR A 102 10.01 10.47 9.81
N LEU A 103 10.02 10.04 8.56
CA LEU A 103 11.21 10.07 7.70
C LEU A 103 11.27 11.28 6.78
N ILE A 104 10.14 11.93 6.48
CA ILE A 104 10.12 13.10 5.58
C ILE A 104 9.68 14.34 6.35
N ILE A 105 8.45 14.34 6.89
CA ILE A 105 7.87 15.56 7.48
C ILE A 105 8.62 15.97 8.75
N THR A 106 8.92 15.02 9.63
CA THR A 106 9.60 15.27 10.91
C THR A 106 11.02 15.80 10.73
N PRO A 107 11.93 15.18 9.95
CA PRO A 107 13.25 15.71 9.74
C PRO A 107 13.22 17.03 8.96
N PHE A 108 12.28 17.24 8.04
CA PHE A 108 12.12 18.53 7.39
C PHE A 108 11.76 19.64 8.39
N GLY A 109 10.81 19.36 9.30
CA GLY A 109 10.47 20.27 10.39
C GLY A 109 11.61 20.51 11.37
N LEU A 110 12.41 19.47 11.66
CA LEU A 110 13.57 19.56 12.53
C LEU A 110 14.69 20.39 11.90
N ILE A 111 15.02 20.15 10.63
CA ILE A 111 15.96 20.94 9.82
C ILE A 111 15.50 22.41 9.85
N ARG A 112 14.23 22.69 9.57
CA ARG A 112 13.67 24.04 9.62
C ARG A 112 13.83 24.69 11.00
N ARG A 113 13.64 23.91 12.08
CA ARG A 113 13.84 24.38 13.46
C ARG A 113 15.31 24.71 13.75
N LEU A 114 16.25 23.94 13.22
CA LEU A 114 17.69 24.24 13.33
C LEU A 114 18.08 25.49 12.53
N PHE A 115 17.51 25.70 11.34
CA PHE A 115 17.78 26.87 10.49
C PHE A 115 16.97 28.12 10.87
N ASN A 116 16.24 28.09 11.99
CA ASN A 116 15.50 29.21 12.57
C ASN A 116 14.62 29.98 11.55
N THR A 117 14.06 29.26 10.58
CA THR A 117 13.26 29.85 9.50
C THR A 117 11.83 30.09 10.01
N ASP A 118 11.60 31.28 10.56
CA ASP A 118 10.38 31.63 11.28
C ASP A 118 9.20 31.92 10.33
N PHE A 119 8.33 30.93 10.15
CA PHE A 119 7.00 31.07 9.51
C PHE A 119 5.86 31.06 10.53
N LEU A 120 6.14 30.72 11.79
CA LEU A 120 5.13 30.67 12.85
C LEU A 120 5.23 31.99 13.60
N LYS A 121 4.11 32.70 13.77
CA LYS A 121 4.05 33.86 14.67
C LYS A 121 4.54 33.39 16.05
N THR A 122 5.70 33.85 16.46
CA THR A 122 6.24 33.61 17.80
C THR A 122 5.20 34.10 18.81
N PHE A 123 4.96 33.30 19.86
CA PHE A 123 4.00 33.67 20.88
C PHE A 123 4.52 34.88 21.67
N ASP A 124 4.00 36.06 21.35
CA ASP A 124 4.29 37.32 22.01
C ASP A 124 3.45 37.42 23.29
N ARG A 125 4.11 37.22 24.44
CA ARG A 125 3.47 37.24 25.76
C ARG A 125 3.02 38.64 26.18
N GLN A 126 3.45 39.70 25.48
CA GLN A 126 3.03 41.07 25.75
C GLN A 126 1.84 41.53 24.90
N ARG A 127 1.44 40.77 23.88
CA ARG A 127 0.25 41.08 23.10
C ARG A 127 -1.02 40.61 23.81
N THR A 128 -1.95 41.54 24.01
CA THR A 128 -3.32 41.25 24.46
C THR A 128 -4.13 40.54 23.38
N THR A 129 -3.81 40.76 22.09
CA THR A 129 -4.47 40.06 21.00
C THR A 129 -3.64 39.95 19.71
N TYR A 130 -3.91 38.92 18.90
CA TYR A 130 -3.26 38.70 17.60
C TYR A 130 -4.12 39.17 16.41
N TRP A 131 -5.31 39.72 16.67
CA TRP A 131 -6.14 40.34 15.65
C TRP A 131 -5.38 41.47 14.95
N HIS A 132 -5.50 41.53 13.63
CA HIS A 132 -5.13 42.69 12.84
C HIS A 132 -6.42 43.46 12.54
N ASP A 133 -6.37 44.79 12.69
CA ASP A 133 -7.47 45.64 12.28
C ASP A 133 -7.79 45.40 10.80
N ALA A 134 -9.08 45.26 10.50
CA ALA A 134 -9.53 45.14 9.13
C ALA A 134 -9.09 46.41 8.37
N GLY A 135 -8.40 46.22 7.26
CA GLY A 135 -8.01 47.31 6.38
C GLY A 135 -9.25 48.10 5.92
N PRO A 136 -9.07 49.37 5.50
CA PRO A 136 -10.17 50.20 5.04
C PRO A 136 -10.99 49.47 3.95
N GLN A 137 -12.31 49.46 4.13
CA GLN A 137 -13.26 48.84 3.19
C GLN A 137 -12.99 49.36 1.78
N PRO A 138 -12.65 48.49 0.80
CA PRO A 138 -12.47 48.95 -0.56
C PRO A 138 -13.77 49.55 -1.08
N PRO A 139 -13.69 50.62 -1.90
CA PRO A 139 -14.89 51.30 -2.36
C PRO A 139 -15.76 50.35 -3.20
N PRO A 140 -17.11 50.46 -3.15
CA PRO A 140 -18.03 49.48 -3.73
C PRO A 140 -17.80 49.18 -5.21
N HIS A 141 -17.30 50.16 -5.97
CA HIS A 141 -17.01 50.00 -7.40
C HIS A 141 -15.87 49.01 -7.68
N ARG A 142 -15.00 48.71 -6.70
CA ARG A 142 -13.86 47.80 -6.83
C ARG A 142 -14.29 46.33 -6.80
N TYR A 143 -15.46 46.01 -6.23
CA TYR A 143 -16.00 44.65 -6.25
C TYR A 143 -16.34 44.16 -7.66
N PHE A 144 -16.65 45.08 -8.58
CA PHE A 144 -16.99 44.74 -9.97
C PHE A 144 -15.77 44.49 -10.87
N LYS A 145 -14.54 44.66 -10.36
CA LYS A 145 -13.29 44.46 -11.11
C LYS A 145 -12.35 43.56 -10.30
N GLN A 146 -12.73 42.28 -10.18
CA GLN A 146 -11.99 41.28 -9.41
C GLN A 146 -10.81 40.65 -10.17
N PHE A 147 -10.70 40.92 -11.48
CA PHE A 147 -9.62 40.44 -12.35
C PHE A 147 -8.98 41.62 -13.08
#